data_AF-F6ESL8-F1
#
_entry.id   AF-F6ESL8-F1
#
_cell.length_a   1.000
_cell.length_b   1.000
_cell.length_c   1.000
_cell.angle_alpha   90.00
_cell.angle_beta   90.00
_cell.angle_gamma   90.00
#
_symmetry.space_group_name_H-M   'P 1'
#
loop_
_entity.id
_entity.type
_entity.pdbx_description
1 polymer ?
#
loop_
_entity_poly.entity_id
_entity_poly.type
_entity_poly.pdbx_seq_one_letter_code
_entity_poly.pdbx_strand_id
1 'polypeptide(L)' 'MTMLGYARVSTEDQTTDPQTDALTAAGCWHLVLGCTPT' A
#
# COMPACT_ATOMS: atom_id res chain seq x y z
N MET A 1 4.53 12.45 -14.83
CA MET A 1 3.17 11.95 -14.53
C MET A 1 3.21 11.36 -13.14
N THR A 2 2.36 11.82 -12.22
CA THR A 2 2.38 11.34 -10.82
C THR A 2 1.52 10.08 -10.72
N MET A 3 2.12 8.96 -10.31
CA MET A 3 1.41 7.70 -10.06
C MET A 3 1.04 7.58 -8.58
N LEU A 4 -0.22 7.22 -8.33
CA LEU A 4 -0.77 6.97 -7.01
C LEU A 4 -0.79 5.45 -6.77
N GLY A 5 -0.36 5.01 -5.60
CA GLY A 5 -0.44 3.62 -5.17
C GLY A 5 -1.40 3.45 -4.00
N TYR A 6 -2.07 2.28 -3.93
CA TYR A 6 -2.93 1.91 -2.81
C TYR A 6 -2.58 0.50 -2.34
N ALA A 7 -2.32 0.37 -1.04
CA ALA A 7 -2.06 -0.91 -0.38
C ALA A 7 -3.10 -1.14 0.71
N ARG A 8 -3.57 -2.38 0.85
CA ARG A 8 -4.61 -2.71 1.83
C ARG A 8 -4.35 -4.06 2.49
N VAL A 9 -4.62 -4.10 3.79
CA VAL A 9 -4.62 -5.32 4.60
C VAL A 9 -6.01 -5.60 5.15
N SER A 10 -6.27 -6.88 5.44
CA SER A 10 -7.56 -7.35 5.95
C SER A 10 -7.64 -7.29 7.47
N THR A 11 -6.51 -7.41 8.17
CA THR A 11 -6.41 -7.32 9.64
C THR A 11 -5.23 -6.44 10.05
N GLU A 12 -5.25 -5.97 11.29
CA GLU A 12 -4.17 -5.12 11.85
C GLU A 12 -2.85 -5.88 12.05
N ASP A 13 -2.91 -7.22 12.18
CA ASP A 13 -1.73 -8.08 12.30
C ASP A 13 -0.92 -8.19 11.00
N GLN A 14 -1.47 -7.72 9.88
CA GLN A 14 -0.84 -7.79 8.57
C GLN A 14 -0.11 -6.47 8.28
N THR A 15 1.09 -6.59 7.71
CA THR A 15 1.85 -5.43 7.26
C THR A 15 1.58 -5.09 5.78
N THR A 16 1.61 -3.80 5.46
CA THR A 16 1.54 -3.28 4.09
C THR A 16 2.92 -3.19 3.41
N ASP A 17 4.01 -3.44 4.13
CA ASP A 17 5.39 -3.33 3.63
C ASP A 17 5.64 -3.98 2.27
N PRO A 18 5.26 -5.25 2.02
CA PRO A 18 5.52 -5.88 0.72
C PRO A 18 4.73 -5.23 -0.43
N GLN A 19 3.56 -4.64 -0.14
CA GLN A 19 2.76 -3.92 -1.13
C GLN A 19 3.37 -2.53 -1.40
N THR A 20 3.82 -1.84 -0.34
CA THR A 20 4.54 -0.56 -0.43
C THR A 20 5.78 -0.70 -1.30
N ASP A 21 6.61 -1.73 -1.04
CA ASP A 21 7.83 -1.99 -1.82
C ASP A 21 7.53 -2.22 -3.31
N ALA A 22 6.51 -3.02 -3.60
CA ALA A 22 6.08 -3.26 -4.98
C ALA A 22 5.57 -1.99 -5.67
N LEU A 23 4.79 -1.16 -4.97
CA LEU A 23 4.25 0.10 -5.49
C LEU A 23 5.36 1.14 -5.72
N THR A 24 6.34 1.22 -4.81
CA THR A 24 7.51 2.08 -4.99
C THR A 24 8.37 1.60 -6.15
N ALA A 25 8.60 0.29 -6.30
CA ALA A 25 9.31 -0.27 -7.45
C ALA A 25 8.61 0.00 -8.79
N ALA A 26 7.27 0.08 -8.78
CA ALA A 26 6.47 0.46 -9.94
C ALA A 26 6.48 1.98 -10.24
N GLY A 27 7.10 2.80 -9.38
CA GLY A 27 7.18 4.25 -9.54
C GLY A 27 5.99 5.03 -8.98
N CYS A 28 5.22 4.44 -8.05
CA CYS A 28 4.21 5.16 -7.28
C CYS A 28 4.87 5.90 -6.12
N TRP A 29 4.72 7.22 -6.07
CA TRP A 29 5.36 8.09 -5.07
C TRP A 29 4.39 8.63 -4.01
N HIS A 30 3.10 8.45 -4.23
CA HIS A 30 2.06 8.82 -3.26
C HIS A 30 1.25 7.56 -2.93
N LEU A 31 1.49 7.03 -1.72
CA LEU A 31 0.92 5.76 -1.27
C LEU A 31 -0.15 6.02 -0.21
N VAL A 32 -1.30 5.39 -0.39
CA VAL A 32 -2.40 5.38 0.59
C VAL A 32 -2.53 3.97 1.15
N LEU A 33 -2.50 3.85 2.47
CA LEU A 33 -2.57 2.58 3.19
C LEU A 33 -3.96 2.42 3.82
N GLY A 34 -4.54 1.22 3.74
CA GLY A 34 -5.83 0.89 4.35
C GLY A 34 -5.81 -0.39 5.15
N CYS A 35 -6.52 -0.38 6.28
CA CYS A 35 -6.93 -1.58 7.00
C CYS A 35 -8.45 -1.54 7.08
N THR A 36 -9.14 -2.60 6.62
CA THR A 36 -10.57 -2.72 6.94
C THR A 36 -10.71 -3.36 8.30
N PRO A 37 -11.39 -2.72 9.27
CA PRO A 37 -11.78 -3.41 10.48
C PRO A 37 -12.82 -4.48 10.10
N THR A 38 -12.56 -5.73 10.48
CA THR A 38 -13.55 -6.82 10.47
C THR A 38 -14.67 -6.54 11.45
#